data_AF-A0A532ALA7-F1
#
_entry.id   AF-A0A532ALA7-F1
#
_cell.length_a   1.000
_cell.length_b   1.000
_cell.length_c   1.000
_cell.angle_alpha   90.00
_cell.angle_beta   90.00
_cell.angle_gamma   90.00
#
_symmetry.space_group_name_H-M   'P 1'
#
loop_
_entity.id
_entity.type
_entity.pdbx_description
1 polymer ?
#
loop_
_entity_poly.entity_id
_entity_poly.type
_entity_poly.pdbx_seq_one_letter_code
_entity_poly.pdbx_strand_id
1 'polypeptide(L)'
;AILAACVTGTAVDNAALPFMGIVHGKISGVPVMICRLSFSGEMAFEVYSGAGYGTHVWEALIEAGKPFGLVTYGLEALGTMRIEKGHVTGAEIDGRTTARDLHLDWMLSKKKPFIGSAMMDREGLIAPDRLE
;
A
#
# COMPACT_ATOMS: atom_id res chain seq x y z
N ALA A 1 9.94 -15.49 0.72
CA ALA A 1 10.22 -16.70 1.52
C ALA A 1 8.99 -17.12 2.35
N ILE A 2 8.52 -16.28 3.27
CA ILE A 2 7.36 -16.59 4.15
C ILE A 2 6.09 -16.94 3.35
N LEU A 3 5.69 -16.09 2.40
CA LEU A 3 4.52 -16.39 1.55
C LEU A 3 4.69 -17.70 0.77
N ALA A 4 5.87 -17.95 0.21
CA ALA A 4 6.14 -19.20 -0.52
C ALA A 4 6.05 -20.44 0.37
N ALA A 5 6.21 -20.30 1.69
CA ALA A 5 6.09 -21.40 2.64
C ALA A 5 4.63 -21.76 3.02
N CYS A 6 3.67 -20.84 2.83
CA CYS A 6 2.28 -21.03 3.29
C CYS A 6 1.20 -20.79 2.25
N VAL A 7 1.53 -20.15 1.11
CA VAL A 7 0.60 -19.92 0.01
C VAL A 7 0.53 -21.13 -0.88
N THR A 8 -0.69 -21.53 -1.22
CA THR A 8 -0.99 -22.62 -2.15
C THR A 8 -1.92 -22.14 -3.26
N GLY A 9 -1.97 -22.86 -4.38
CA GLY A 9 -2.83 -22.54 -5.52
C GLY A 9 -2.33 -21.43 -6.44
N THR A 10 -1.22 -20.77 -6.11
CA THR A 10 -0.50 -19.84 -6.98
C THR A 10 0.97 -19.71 -6.59
N ALA A 11 1.82 -19.29 -7.52
CA ALA A 11 3.19 -18.89 -7.25
C ALA A 11 3.25 -17.43 -6.75
N VAL A 12 4.27 -17.11 -5.96
CA VAL A 12 4.49 -15.77 -5.36
C VAL A 12 5.92 -15.28 -5.59
N ASP A 13 6.59 -15.79 -6.63
CA ASP A 13 7.90 -15.31 -7.07
C ASP A 13 7.78 -14.02 -7.91
N ASN A 14 8.92 -13.45 -8.31
CA ASN A 14 8.94 -12.20 -9.07
C ASN A 14 8.28 -12.29 -10.45
N ALA A 15 8.21 -13.47 -11.06
CA ALA A 15 7.60 -13.66 -12.36
C ALA A 15 6.07 -13.74 -12.24
N ALA A 16 5.57 -14.49 -11.26
CA ALA A 16 4.14 -14.64 -11.01
C ALA A 16 3.52 -13.43 -10.31
N LEU A 17 4.28 -12.75 -9.44
CA LEU A 17 3.84 -11.61 -8.64
C LEU A 17 4.84 -10.43 -8.78
N PRO A 18 4.85 -9.74 -9.94
CA PRO A 18 5.67 -8.56 -10.18
C PRO A 18 5.20 -7.36 -9.34
N PHE A 19 5.98 -6.27 -9.31
CA PHE A 19 5.62 -5.04 -8.59
C PHE A 19 4.24 -4.51 -9.06
N MET A 20 3.38 -4.14 -8.09
CA MET A 20 1.96 -3.82 -8.31
C MET A 20 1.11 -4.97 -8.91
N GLY A 21 1.64 -6.19 -8.92
CA GLY A 21 0.92 -7.38 -9.34
C GLY A 21 -0.03 -7.90 -8.26
N ILE A 22 -1.00 -8.71 -8.71
CA ILE A 22 -2.02 -9.34 -7.86
C ILE A 22 -2.10 -10.82 -8.24
N VAL A 23 -2.16 -11.69 -7.22
CA VAL A 23 -2.44 -13.13 -7.40
C VAL A 23 -3.51 -13.59 -6.42
N HIS A 24 -4.19 -14.68 -6.77
CA HIS A 24 -5.20 -15.33 -5.93
C HIS A 24 -4.69 -16.69 -5.51
N GLY A 25 -4.77 -17.01 -4.23
CA GLY A 25 -4.27 -18.25 -3.68
C GLY A 25 -5.02 -18.67 -2.43
N LYS A 26 -4.41 -19.54 -1.64
CA LYS A 26 -4.94 -19.97 -0.34
C LYS A 26 -3.85 -19.99 0.71
N ILE A 27 -4.18 -19.57 1.93
CA ILE A 27 -3.35 -19.75 3.13
C ILE A 27 -4.16 -20.56 4.12
N SER A 28 -3.62 -21.70 4.57
CA SER A 28 -4.32 -22.60 5.51
C SER A 28 -5.75 -22.94 5.05
N GLY A 29 -5.92 -23.22 3.75
CA GLY A 29 -7.20 -23.54 3.12
C GLY A 29 -8.12 -22.34 2.81
N VAL A 30 -7.84 -21.15 3.36
CA VAL A 30 -8.65 -19.95 3.17
C VAL A 30 -8.27 -19.23 1.87
N PRO A 31 -9.23 -18.89 0.98
CA PRO A 31 -8.98 -18.06 -0.18
C PRO A 31 -8.44 -16.67 0.19
N VAL A 32 -7.35 -16.25 -0.46
CA VAL A 32 -6.73 -14.94 -0.26
C VAL A 32 -6.41 -14.26 -1.59
N MET A 33 -6.44 -12.94 -1.59
CA MET A 33 -5.87 -12.09 -2.63
C MET A 33 -4.56 -11.50 -2.10
N ILE A 34 -3.48 -11.61 -2.86
CA ILE A 34 -2.15 -11.15 -2.45
C ILE A 34 -1.70 -10.09 -3.45
N CYS A 35 -1.40 -8.90 -2.96
CA CYS A 35 -0.92 -7.77 -3.75
C CYS A 35 0.54 -7.49 -3.42
N ARG A 36 1.38 -7.26 -4.42
CA ARG A 36 2.75 -6.77 -4.19
C ARG A 36 2.74 -5.25 -4.08
N LEU A 37 2.31 -4.80 -2.91
CA LEU A 37 2.17 -3.40 -2.50
C LEU A 37 2.75 -3.24 -1.09
N SER A 38 3.23 -2.04 -0.78
CA SER A 38 3.91 -1.75 0.47
C SER A 38 3.76 -0.29 0.85
N PHE A 39 3.29 -0.05 2.07
CA PHE A 39 3.26 1.30 2.63
C PHE A 39 4.53 1.65 3.43
N SER A 40 5.29 0.64 3.88
CA SER A 40 6.63 0.85 4.46
C SER A 40 7.70 1.13 3.40
N GLY A 41 7.41 0.83 2.13
CA GLY A 41 8.33 0.94 0.99
C GLY A 41 9.45 -0.10 0.97
N GLU A 42 9.36 -1.12 1.82
CA GLU A 42 10.16 -2.33 1.73
C GLU A 42 9.54 -3.34 0.76
N MET A 43 10.25 -4.44 0.47
CA MET A 43 9.67 -5.59 -0.24
C MET A 43 8.59 -6.24 0.64
N ALA A 44 7.36 -5.78 0.47
CA ALA A 44 6.21 -6.24 1.22
C ALA A 44 5.06 -6.65 0.30
N PHE A 45 4.08 -7.28 0.92
CA PHE A 45 2.88 -7.77 0.28
C PHE A 45 1.70 -7.53 1.21
N GLU A 46 0.56 -7.24 0.62
CA GLU A 46 -0.71 -7.15 1.33
C GLU A 46 -1.49 -8.45 1.10
N VAL A 47 -1.94 -9.09 2.18
CA VAL A 47 -2.71 -10.33 2.15
C VAL A 47 -4.13 -10.03 2.59
N TYR A 48 -5.06 -10.14 1.66
CA TYR A 48 -6.48 -9.91 1.89
C TYR A 48 -7.22 -11.24 2.01
N SER A 49 -8.09 -11.34 3.02
CA SER A 49 -8.95 -12.50 3.25
C SER A 49 -10.37 -12.05 3.61
N GLY A 50 -11.33 -12.98 3.58
CA GLY A 50 -12.66 -12.70 4.11
C GLY A 50 -12.60 -12.37 5.61
N ALA A 51 -13.42 -11.41 6.06
CA ALA A 51 -13.35 -10.88 7.43
C ALA A 51 -13.41 -11.95 8.54
N GLY A 52 -14.17 -13.03 8.33
CA GLY A 52 -14.28 -14.14 9.28
C GLY A 52 -13.03 -15.01 9.43
N TYR A 53 -12.03 -14.84 8.55
CA TYR A 53 -10.81 -15.64 8.53
C TYR A 53 -9.55 -14.88 8.97
N GLY A 54 -9.69 -13.61 9.39
CA GLY A 54 -8.55 -12.74 9.68
C GLY A 54 -7.56 -13.35 10.68
N THR A 55 -8.04 -13.81 11.83
CA THR A 55 -7.20 -14.46 12.86
C THR A 55 -6.54 -15.74 12.34
N HIS A 56 -7.29 -16.59 11.64
CA HIS A 56 -6.78 -17.87 11.11
C HIS A 56 -5.65 -17.66 10.08
N VAL A 57 -5.82 -16.69 9.17
CA VAL A 57 -4.78 -16.35 8.18
C VAL A 57 -3.57 -15.70 8.87
N TRP A 58 -3.79 -14.82 9.84
CA TRP A 58 -2.73 -14.20 10.62
C TRP A 58 -1.87 -15.23 11.36
N GLU A 59 -2.48 -16.15 12.10
CA GLU A 59 -1.77 -17.20 12.83
C GLU A 59 -0.96 -18.10 11.90
N ALA A 60 -1.52 -18.47 10.74
CA ALA A 60 -0.81 -19.24 9.72
C ALA A 60 0.44 -18.52 9.17
N LEU A 61 0.36 -17.19 8.97
CA LEU A 61 1.50 -16.37 8.55
C LEU A 61 2.57 -16.26 9.65
N ILE A 62 2.17 -16.07 10.90
CA ILE A 62 3.09 -16.04 12.05
C ILE A 62 3.83 -17.38 12.14
N GLU A 63 3.11 -18.50 12.08
CA GLU A 63 3.72 -19.84 12.14
C GLU A 63 4.73 -20.06 11.01
N ALA A 64 4.34 -19.76 9.77
CA ALA A 64 5.23 -19.86 8.61
C ALA A 64 6.44 -18.91 8.69
N GLY A 65 6.31 -17.82 9.44
CA GLY A 65 7.34 -16.81 9.66
C GLY A 65 8.39 -17.17 10.71
N LYS A 66 8.10 -18.07 11.65
CA LYS A 66 9.00 -18.41 12.77
C LYS A 66 10.42 -18.80 12.32
N PRO A 67 10.63 -19.67 11.30
CA PRO A 67 11.97 -20.03 10.85
C PRO A 67 12.78 -18.87 10.27
N PHE A 68 12.11 -17.77 9.90
CA PHE A 68 12.71 -16.57 9.32
C PHE A 68 12.90 -15.44 10.33
N GLY A 69 12.63 -15.68 11.62
CA GLY A 69 12.71 -14.65 12.66
C GLY A 69 11.67 -13.55 12.49
N LEU A 70 10.48 -13.88 11.98
CA LEU A 70 9.39 -12.93 11.81
C LEU A 70 9.08 -12.21 13.14
N VAL A 71 8.93 -10.91 13.06
CA VAL A 71 8.42 -10.07 14.14
C VAL A 71 7.22 -9.27 13.67
N THR A 72 6.33 -8.94 14.61
CA THR A 72 5.19 -8.06 14.38
C THR A 72 5.57 -6.63 14.69
N TYR A 73 5.12 -5.69 13.87
CA TYR A 73 5.24 -4.26 14.17
C TYR A 73 3.88 -3.57 14.06
N GLY A 74 3.72 -2.48 14.83
CA GLY A 74 2.48 -1.72 14.91
C GLY A 74 2.46 -0.49 14.01
N LEU A 75 1.38 0.28 14.13
CA LEU A 75 1.13 1.47 13.32
C LEU A 75 2.18 2.58 13.53
N GLU A 76 2.78 2.70 14.70
CA GLU A 76 3.82 3.71 14.96
C GLU A 76 5.07 3.47 14.12
N ALA A 77 5.58 2.24 14.10
CA ALA A 77 6.71 1.86 13.24
C ALA A 77 6.38 2.04 11.76
N LEU A 78 5.17 1.66 11.33
CA LEU A 78 4.69 1.92 9.97
C LEU A 78 4.65 3.41 9.64
N GLY A 79 4.20 4.22 10.61
CA GLY A 79 4.12 5.68 10.51
C GLY A 79 5.48 6.33 10.31
N THR A 80 6.53 5.83 10.95
CA THR A 80 7.90 6.29 10.69
C THR A 80 8.37 5.88 9.29
N MET A 81 8.29 4.59 8.94
CA MET A 81 8.78 4.09 7.66
C MET A 81 8.10 4.75 6.46
N ARG A 82 6.78 4.99 6.53
CA ARG A 82 6.05 5.65 5.45
C ARG A 82 6.50 7.09 5.24
N ILE A 83 6.87 7.80 6.31
CA ILE A 83 7.39 9.16 6.23
C ILE A 83 8.76 9.16 5.55
N GLU A 84 9.65 8.22 5.90
CA GLU A 84 10.97 8.09 5.26
C GLU A 84 10.86 7.86 3.75
N LYS A 85 9.79 7.22 3.29
CA LYS A 85 9.49 6.99 1.87
C LYS A 85 8.71 8.11 1.18
N GLY A 86 8.26 9.12 1.94
CA GLY A 86 7.42 10.21 1.41
C GLY A 86 5.99 9.77 1.05
N HIS A 87 5.51 8.66 1.60
CA HIS A 87 4.13 8.23 1.39
C HIS A 87 3.18 9.13 2.18
N VAL A 88 2.29 9.83 1.47
CA VAL A 88 1.28 10.71 2.05
C VAL A 88 0.08 9.93 2.60
N THR A 89 -0.52 10.46 3.67
CA THR A 89 -1.72 9.91 4.33
C THR A 89 -2.72 11.03 4.60
N GLY A 90 -3.78 10.75 5.38
CA GLY A 90 -4.73 11.76 5.80
C GLY A 90 -4.12 12.94 6.58
N ALA A 91 -2.93 12.78 7.17
CA ALA A 91 -2.22 13.89 7.82
C ALA A 91 -1.74 14.95 6.80
N GLU A 92 -1.38 14.53 5.60
CA GLU A 92 -0.91 15.43 4.52
C GLU A 92 -2.03 15.77 3.52
N ILE A 93 -3.06 14.91 3.40
CA ILE A 93 -4.23 15.09 2.55
C ILE A 93 -5.43 15.49 3.43
N ASP A 94 -5.34 16.66 4.06
CA ASP A 94 -6.30 17.18 5.04
C ASP A 94 -7.34 18.14 4.45
N GLY A 95 -7.35 18.29 3.12
CA GLY A 95 -8.22 19.23 2.39
C GLY A 95 -7.69 20.66 2.32
N ARG A 96 -6.58 20.98 2.99
CA ARG A 96 -5.88 22.26 2.88
C ARG A 96 -4.73 22.20 1.89
N THR A 97 -4.32 21.02 1.45
CA THR A 97 -3.28 20.79 0.43
C THR A 97 -3.90 20.43 -0.92
N THR A 98 -3.20 20.74 -2.01
CA THR A 98 -3.46 20.21 -3.35
C THR A 98 -2.41 19.16 -3.71
N ALA A 99 -2.66 18.41 -4.78
CA ALA A 99 -1.66 17.49 -5.31
C ALA A 99 -0.34 18.18 -5.73
N ARG A 100 -0.35 19.48 -6.08
CA ARG A 100 0.89 20.22 -6.40
C ARG A 100 1.72 20.52 -5.14
N ASP A 101 1.05 20.85 -4.03
CA ASP A 101 1.72 21.08 -2.74
C ASP A 101 2.40 19.81 -2.22
N LEU A 102 1.85 18.65 -2.56
CA LEU A 102 2.37 17.34 -2.17
C LEU A 102 3.34 16.75 -3.20
N HIS A 103 3.69 17.49 -4.27
CA HIS A 103 4.52 16.99 -5.38
C HIS A 103 3.97 15.72 -6.07
N LEU A 104 2.64 15.59 -6.11
CA LEU A 104 1.88 14.50 -6.73
C LEU A 104 1.16 14.95 -8.01
N ASP A 105 1.52 16.10 -8.56
CA ASP A 105 0.91 16.64 -9.79
C ASP A 105 1.10 15.71 -11.00
N TRP A 106 2.15 14.89 -10.98
CA TRP A 106 2.40 13.85 -11.99
C TRP A 106 1.31 12.77 -12.03
N MET A 107 0.56 12.57 -10.94
CA MET A 107 -0.57 11.63 -10.89
C MET A 107 -1.85 12.19 -11.53
N LEU A 108 -1.91 13.50 -11.77
CA LEU A 108 -3.11 14.15 -12.30
C LEU A 108 -3.20 13.94 -13.81
N SER A 109 -4.41 13.62 -14.29
CA SER A 109 -4.61 13.46 -15.73
C SER A 109 -4.49 14.80 -16.45
N LYS A 110 -3.57 14.89 -17.42
CA LYS A 110 -3.46 16.05 -18.34
C LYS A 110 -4.45 15.97 -19.51
N LYS A 111 -5.18 14.85 -19.64
CA LYS A 111 -6.03 14.55 -20.81
C LYS A 111 -7.50 14.40 -20.47
N LYS A 112 -7.82 13.70 -19.38
CA LYS A 112 -9.21 13.40 -19.01
C LYS A 112 -9.66 14.32 -17.88
N PRO A 113 -10.86 14.93 -17.96
CA PRO A 113 -11.39 15.70 -16.85
C PRO A 113 -11.64 14.80 -15.64
N PHE A 114 -11.46 15.35 -14.44
CA PHE A 114 -11.73 14.69 -13.16
C PHE A 114 -12.30 15.71 -12.16
N ILE A 115 -12.88 15.23 -11.07
CA ILE A 115 -13.46 16.13 -10.04
C ILE A 115 -12.35 17.03 -9.49
N GLY A 116 -12.51 18.34 -9.64
CA GLY A 116 -11.53 19.36 -9.24
C GLY A 116 -10.64 19.87 -10.38
N SER A 117 -10.56 19.20 -11.54
CA SER A 117 -9.65 19.60 -12.63
C SER A 117 -9.97 20.97 -13.23
N ALA A 118 -11.23 21.41 -13.20
CA ALA A 118 -11.62 22.74 -13.67
C ALA A 118 -11.18 23.89 -12.72
N MET A 119 -10.91 23.56 -11.45
CA MET A 119 -10.63 24.54 -10.40
C MET A 119 -9.15 24.62 -10.04
N MET A 120 -8.36 23.61 -10.43
CA MET A 120 -6.98 23.43 -9.98
C MET A 120 -6.03 24.56 -10.37
N ASP A 121 -6.35 25.33 -11.42
CA ASP A 121 -5.55 26.44 -11.93
C ASP A 121 -6.05 27.82 -11.47
N ARG A 122 -6.92 27.85 -10.45
CA ARG A 122 -7.28 29.11 -9.81
C ARG A 122 -6.05 29.77 -9.20
N GLU A 123 -5.99 31.10 -9.29
CA GLU A 123 -4.89 31.93 -8.81
C GLU A 123 -4.39 31.52 -7.41
N GLY A 124 -5.29 31.40 -6.42
CA GLY A 124 -4.92 31.00 -5.06
C GLY A 124 -4.45 29.55 -4.88
N LEU A 125 -4.60 28.68 -5.90
CA LEU A 125 -4.10 27.29 -5.89
C LEU A 125 -2.79 27.12 -6.67
N ILE A 126 -2.34 28.16 -7.38
CA ILE A 126 -1.06 28.18 -8.12
C ILE A 126 -0.10 29.26 -7.62
N ALA A 127 -0.50 30.01 -6.60
CA ALA A 127 0.33 31.03 -5.97
C ALA A 127 1.63 30.40 -5.42
N PRO A 128 2.80 31.01 -5.69
CA PRO A 128 4.09 30.45 -5.29
C PRO A 128 4.28 30.38 -3.77
N ASP A 129 3.58 31.23 -3.03
CA ASP A 129 3.60 31.41 -1.57
C ASP A 129 2.42 30.72 -0.85
N ARG A 130 1.68 29.84 -1.54
CA ARG A 130 0.46 29.20 -1.01
C ARG A 130 0.64 28.46 0.33
N LEU A 131 1.84 27.94 0.60
CA LEU A 131 2.15 27.14 1.81
C LEU A 131 2.83 27.95 2.92
N GLU A 132 3.11 29.24 2.70
CA GLU A 132 3.70 30.15 3.68
C GLU A 132 2.61 30.79 4.57
#